data_AF-A0A644UJS0-F1
#
_entry.id   AF-A0A644UJS0-F1
#
_cell.length_a   1.000
_cell.length_b   1.000
_cell.length_c   1.000
_cell.angle_alpha   90.00
_cell.angle_beta   90.00
_cell.angle_gamma   90.00
#
_symmetry.space_group_name_H-M   'P 1'
#
loop_
_entity.id
_entity.type
_entity.pdbx_description
1 polymer ?
#
loop_
_entity_poly.entity_id
_entity_poly.type
_entity_poly.pdbx_seq_one_letter_code
_entity_poly.pdbx_strand_id
1 'polypeptide(L)'
;MAGFDDVTLEWGGQGYRIPAREVLRVVCLVEDALILHPDENAIDVLLRKRPPARIARAFEVALRAAGAPVAEGEVHLEMMRALAEGSPDAFRATMEAVMALLALMAPPLHSRLLGSGPEDSGKKSLAG
;
A
#
# COMPACT_ATOMS: atom_id res chain seq x y z
N MET A 1 -21.51 -10.83 -0.27
CA MET A 1 -20.79 -10.73 1.01
C MET A 1 -19.65 -9.76 0.79
N ALA A 2 -19.72 -8.57 1.38
CA ALA A 2 -18.67 -7.56 1.25
C ALA A 2 -17.49 -7.99 2.15
N GLY A 3 -16.47 -8.57 1.54
CA GLY A 3 -15.22 -8.95 2.18
C GLY A 3 -14.04 -8.31 1.46
N PHE A 4 -12.82 -8.79 1.75
CA PHE A 4 -11.65 -8.41 0.97
C PHE A 4 -11.70 -9.04 -0.42
N ASP A 5 -11.19 -8.32 -1.42
CA ASP A 5 -10.89 -8.87 -2.74
C ASP A 5 -9.43 -9.32 -2.80
N ASP A 6 -9.10 -10.10 -3.83
CA ASP A 6 -7.72 -10.49 -4.09
C ASP A 6 -6.89 -9.28 -4.50
N VAL A 7 -5.67 -9.17 -3.95
CA VAL A 7 -4.76 -8.05 -4.19
C VAL A 7 -3.57 -8.55 -4.99
N THR A 8 -3.13 -7.80 -5.99
CA THR A 8 -1.90 -8.10 -6.73
C THR A 8 -0.86 -7.04 -6.41
N LEU A 9 0.31 -7.48 -5.96
CA LEU A 9 1.49 -6.65 -5.77
C LEU A 9 2.42 -6.82 -6.96
N GLU A 10 3.04 -5.73 -7.42
CA GLU A 10 4.02 -5.80 -8.49
C GLU A 10 5.43 -5.58 -7.93
N TRP A 11 6.36 -6.44 -8.31
CA TRP A 11 7.78 -6.31 -7.98
C TRP A 11 8.65 -6.91 -9.08
N GLY A 12 9.68 -6.18 -9.52
CA GLY A 12 10.60 -6.64 -10.57
C GLY A 12 9.91 -6.99 -11.90
N GLY A 13 8.80 -6.31 -12.23
CA GLY A 13 7.98 -6.60 -13.42
C GLY A 13 7.10 -7.86 -13.31
N GLN A 14 7.03 -8.48 -12.13
CA GLN A 14 6.23 -9.67 -11.86
C GLN A 14 5.09 -9.34 -10.88
N GLY A 15 3.90 -9.90 -11.15
CA GLY A 15 2.73 -9.81 -10.26
C GLY A 15 2.69 -10.96 -9.25
N TYR A 16 2.43 -10.62 -7.98
CA TYR A 16 2.30 -11.54 -6.86
C TYR A 16 0.92 -11.36 -6.22
N ARG A 17 0.12 -12.43 -6.24
CA ARG A 17 -1.28 -12.40 -5.80
C ARG A 17 -1.40 -12.78 -4.33
N ILE A 18 -2.04 -11.92 -3.55
CA ILE A 18 -2.52 -12.19 -2.20
C ILE A 18 -4.01 -12.55 -2.31
N PRO A 19 -4.41 -13.79 -1.97
CA PRO A 19 -5.82 -14.15 -1.99
C PRO A 19 -6.58 -13.41 -0.89
N ALA A 20 -7.85 -13.06 -1.13
CA ALA A 20 -8.72 -12.30 -0.23
C ALA A 20 -8.67 -12.77 1.23
N ARG A 21 -8.63 -14.09 1.45
CA ARG A 21 -8.58 -14.71 2.78
C ARG A 21 -7.30 -14.41 3.58
N GLU A 22 -6.23 -14.01 2.89
CA GLU A 22 -4.92 -13.68 3.48
C GLU A 22 -4.71 -12.17 3.65
N VAL A 23 -5.53 -11.33 3.02
CA VAL A 23 -5.33 -9.87 2.98
C VAL A 23 -5.22 -9.29 4.38
N LEU A 24 -6.14 -9.64 5.29
CA LEU A 24 -6.10 -9.15 6.67
C LEU A 24 -4.78 -9.52 7.38
N ARG A 25 -4.30 -10.77 7.18
CA ARG A 25 -3.03 -11.22 7.77
C ARG A 25 -1.87 -10.40 7.23
N VAL A 26 -1.84 -10.14 5.91
CA VAL A 26 -0.80 -9.33 5.29
C VAL A 26 -0.84 -7.90 5.82
N VAL A 27 -2.03 -7.31 5.99
CA VAL A 27 -2.15 -5.95 6.53
C VAL A 27 -1.59 -5.86 7.95
N CYS A 28 -1.91 -6.79 8.85
CA CYS A 28 -1.34 -6.78 10.20
C CYS A 28 0.20 -6.82 10.17
N LEU A 29 0.79 -7.66 9.31
CA LEU A 29 2.24 -7.75 9.15
C LEU A 29 2.86 -6.44 8.62
N VAL A 30 2.15 -5.74 7.73
CA VAL A 30 2.56 -4.43 7.19
C VAL A 30 2.48 -3.35 8.26
N GLU A 31 1.42 -3.34 9.08
CA GLU A 31 1.27 -2.40 10.19
C GLU A 31 2.40 -2.56 11.22
N ASP A 32 2.65 -3.80 11.64
CA ASP A 32 3.73 -4.13 12.58
C ASP A 32 5.11 -3.69 12.06
N ALA A 33 5.34 -3.79 10.75
CA ALA A 33 6.58 -3.35 10.12
C ALA A 33 6.73 -1.81 10.06
N LEU A 34 5.63 -1.06 10.09
CA LEU A 34 5.63 0.40 10.01
C LEU A 34 5.76 1.08 11.36
N ILE A 35 5.20 0.50 12.43
CA ILE A 35 5.18 1.12 13.76
C ILE A 35 6.44 0.80 14.55
N LEU A 36 6.95 1.77 15.31
CA LEU A 36 8.08 1.55 16.24
C LEU A 36 7.62 1.47 17.69
N HIS A 37 6.56 2.20 18.03
CA HIS A 37 5.98 2.22 19.37
C HIS A 37 4.53 1.76 19.31
N PRO A 38 4.01 1.11 20.36
CA PRO A 38 2.61 0.66 20.43
C PRO A 38 1.58 1.78 20.23
N ASP A 39 2.01 3.03 20.48
CA ASP A 39 1.15 4.22 20.43
C ASP A 39 1.14 4.86 19.01
N GLU A 40 1.94 4.33 18.07
CA GLU A 40 1.98 4.85 16.69
C GLU A 40 0.86 4.22 15.83
N ASN A 41 0.23 5.06 15.01
CA ASN A 41 -0.67 4.60 13.95
C ASN A 41 0.10 4.50 12.62
N ALA A 42 -0.02 3.38 11.91
CA ALA A 42 0.70 3.12 10.65
C ALA A 42 0.41 4.18 9.56
N ILE A 43 -0.85 4.65 9.47
CA ILE A 43 -1.24 5.71 8.51
C ILE A 43 -0.57 7.04 8.89
N ASP A 44 -0.53 7.39 10.17
CA ASP A 44 0.17 8.61 10.62
C ASP A 44 1.68 8.55 10.32
N VAL A 45 2.31 7.39 10.50
CA VAL A 45 3.72 7.17 10.17
C VAL A 45 3.97 7.39 8.68
N LEU A 46 3.12 6.85 7.81
CA LEU A 46 3.22 7.04 6.36
C LEU A 46 2.96 8.48 5.94
N LEU A 47 1.93 9.14 6.46
CA LEU A 47 1.56 10.47 6.01
C LEU A 47 2.54 11.55 6.50
N ARG A 48 3.03 11.44 7.74
CA ARG A 48 3.83 12.49 8.39
C ARG A 48 5.34 12.22 8.39
N LYS A 49 5.76 11.01 8.77
CA LYS A 49 7.18 10.71 9.02
C LYS A 49 7.89 10.18 7.79
N ARG A 50 7.17 9.45 6.92
CA ARG A 50 7.68 8.82 5.69
C ARG A 50 9.04 8.12 5.84
N PRO A 51 9.24 7.27 6.86
CA PRO A 51 10.53 6.63 7.13
C PRO A 51 10.91 5.65 6.00
N PRO A 52 11.93 5.93 5.17
CA PRO A 52 12.19 5.12 3.96
C PRO A 52 12.49 3.65 4.24
N ALA A 53 13.29 3.37 5.27
CA ALA A 53 13.64 2.00 5.65
C ALA A 53 12.43 1.19 6.16
N ARG A 54 11.51 1.82 6.89
CA ARG A 54 10.29 1.15 7.39
C ARG A 54 9.27 0.94 6.27
N ILE A 55 9.13 1.89 5.36
CA ILE A 55 8.29 1.75 4.16
C ILE A 55 8.80 0.58 3.31
N ALA A 56 10.11 0.53 3.06
CA ALA A 56 10.74 -0.57 2.34
C ALA A 56 10.48 -1.91 3.05
N ARG A 57 10.71 -1.98 4.36
CA ARG A 57 10.48 -3.19 5.15
C ARG A 57 9.03 -3.65 5.11
N ALA A 58 8.08 -2.73 5.22
CA ALA A 58 6.66 -3.05 5.14
C ALA A 58 6.29 -3.65 3.78
N PHE A 59 6.84 -3.11 2.70
CA PHE A 59 6.62 -3.66 1.36
C PHE A 59 7.30 -5.02 1.16
N GLU A 60 8.53 -5.23 1.65
CA GLU A 60 9.19 -6.55 1.63
C GLU A 60 8.36 -7.62 2.33
N VAL A 61 7.81 -7.29 3.49
CA VAL A 61 6.96 -8.20 4.26
C VAL A 61 5.71 -8.58 3.47
N ALA A 62 5.07 -7.61 2.82
CA ALA A 62 3.92 -7.86 1.95
C ALA A 62 4.28 -8.74 0.75
N LEU A 63 5.39 -8.45 0.07
CA LEU A 63 5.89 -9.22 -1.06
C LEU A 63 6.21 -10.67 -0.69
N ARG A 64 6.94 -10.88 0.42
CA ARG A 64 7.23 -12.24 0.91
C ARG A 64 5.96 -12.99 1.32
N ALA A 65 4.99 -12.31 1.93
CA ALA A 65 3.71 -12.92 2.25
C ALA A 65 2.89 -13.30 1.01
N ALA A 66 3.09 -12.60 -0.12
CA ALA A 66 2.55 -12.92 -1.43
C ALA A 66 3.36 -14.01 -2.19
N GLY A 67 4.44 -14.52 -1.59
CA GLY A 67 5.30 -15.55 -2.17
C GLY A 67 6.43 -15.03 -3.06
N ALA A 68 6.70 -13.72 -3.07
CA ALA A 68 7.81 -13.16 -3.83
C ALA A 68 9.17 -13.50 -3.19
N PRO A 69 10.19 -13.86 -4.00
CA PRO A 69 11.52 -14.23 -3.51
C PRO A 69 12.40 -13.00 -3.22
N VAL A 70 11.93 -12.09 -2.36
CA VAL A 70 12.60 -10.81 -2.07
C VAL A 70 13.53 -10.95 -0.86
N ALA A 71 14.80 -10.61 -1.03
CA ALA A 71 15.81 -10.63 0.03
C ALA A 71 15.60 -9.48 1.03
N GLU A 72 16.23 -9.58 2.21
CA GLU A 72 16.18 -8.51 3.20
C GLU A 72 16.98 -7.28 2.77
N GLY A 73 16.34 -6.11 2.81
CA GLY A 73 16.93 -4.84 2.40
C GLY A 73 16.91 -4.60 0.90
N GLU A 74 16.47 -5.55 0.08
CA GLU A 74 16.44 -5.44 -1.38
C GLU A 74 15.61 -4.24 -1.84
N VAL A 75 14.38 -4.11 -1.32
CA VAL A 75 13.48 -2.99 -1.66
C VAL A 75 14.09 -1.67 -1.23
N HIS A 76 14.72 -1.62 -0.05
CA HIS A 76 15.35 -0.41 0.44
C HIS A 76 16.50 0.03 -0.47
N LEU A 77 17.37 -0.91 -0.87
CA LEU A 77 18.48 -0.65 -1.77
C LEU A 77 18.01 -0.18 -3.14
N GLU A 78 16.94 -0.78 -3.69
CA GLU A 78 16.35 -0.31 -4.95
C GLU A 78 15.77 1.10 -4.83
N MET A 79 15.05 1.40 -3.74
CA MET A 79 14.55 2.76 -3.48
C MET A 79 15.69 3.78 -3.40
N MET A 80 16.80 3.45 -2.73
CA MET A 80 17.96 4.33 -2.62
C MET A 80 18.71 4.47 -3.95
N ARG A 81 18.80 3.40 -4.75
CA ARG A 81 19.39 3.44 -6.09
C ARG A 81 18.58 4.37 -7.00
N ALA A 82 17.26 4.19 -7.06
CA ALA A 82 16.40 5.05 -7.87
C ALA A 82 16.50 6.53 -7.46
N LEU A 83 16.56 6.80 -6.15
CA LEU A 83 16.76 8.16 -5.65
C LEU A 83 18.12 8.74 -6.07
N ALA A 84 19.20 7.94 -6.01
CA ALA A 84 20.53 8.34 -6.47
C ALA A 84 20.59 8.60 -7.98
N GLU A 85 19.79 7.88 -8.75
CA GLU A 85 19.63 8.05 -10.20
C GLU A 85 18.69 9.23 -10.57
N GLY A 86 18.12 9.90 -9.56
CA GLY A 86 17.22 11.05 -9.75
C GLY A 86 15.80 10.65 -10.16
N SER A 87 15.43 9.38 -10.06
CA SER A 87 14.06 8.90 -10.26
C SER A 87 13.41 8.62 -8.90
N PRO A 88 12.53 9.52 -8.39
CA PRO A 88 11.79 9.26 -7.16
C PRO A 88 10.67 8.22 -7.33
N ASP A 89 10.53 7.63 -8.53
CA ASP A 89 9.38 6.81 -8.89
C ASP A 89 9.31 5.52 -8.07
N ALA A 90 10.45 4.90 -7.76
CA ALA A 90 10.48 3.69 -6.92
C ALA A 90 10.04 3.96 -5.47
N PHE A 91 10.44 5.11 -4.90
CA PHE A 91 9.98 5.50 -3.57
C PHE A 91 8.47 5.76 -3.55
N ARG A 92 7.97 6.49 -4.55
CA ARG A 92 6.54 6.81 -4.68
C ARG A 92 5.71 5.53 -4.88
N ALA A 93 6.10 4.65 -5.80
CA ALA A 93 5.41 3.39 -6.07
C ALA A 93 5.36 2.48 -4.83
N THR A 94 6.48 2.38 -4.09
CA THR A 94 6.53 1.61 -2.84
C THR A 94 5.58 2.19 -1.80
N MET A 95 5.59 3.51 -1.62
CA MET A 95 4.69 4.19 -0.68
C MET A 95 3.22 4.05 -1.08
N GLU A 96 2.89 4.16 -2.36
CA GLU A 96 1.54 3.96 -2.91
C GLU A 96 1.05 2.53 -2.68
N ALA A 97 1.89 1.52 -2.93
CA ALA A 97 1.55 0.12 -2.68
C ALA A 97 1.28 -0.16 -1.19
N VAL A 98 2.14 0.36 -0.30
CA VAL A 98 1.95 0.21 1.16
C VAL A 98 0.69 0.95 1.63
N MET A 99 0.41 2.15 1.13
CA MET A 99 -0.82 2.88 1.44
C MET A 99 -2.07 2.15 0.91
N ALA A 100 -2.02 1.60 -0.30
CA ALA A 100 -3.12 0.85 -0.88
C ALA A 100 -3.45 -0.40 -0.04
N LEU A 101 -2.43 -1.12 0.42
CA LEU A 101 -2.60 -2.26 1.33
C LEU A 101 -3.29 -1.86 2.63
N LEU A 102 -2.86 -0.77 3.28
CA LEU A 102 -3.52 -0.31 4.51
C LEU A 102 -4.93 0.24 4.25
N ALA A 103 -5.15 0.86 3.09
CA ALA A 103 -6.46 1.41 2.73
C ALA A 103 -7.53 0.32 2.56
N LEU A 104 -7.16 -0.94 2.31
CA LEU A 104 -8.09 -2.08 2.29
C LEU A 104 -8.78 -2.30 3.64
N MET A 105 -8.17 -1.90 4.75
CA MET A 105 -8.78 -1.95 6.09
C MET A 105 -9.73 -0.78 6.35
N ALA A 106 -9.66 0.27 5.55
CA ALA A 106 -10.49 1.47 5.67
C ALA A 106 -11.14 1.81 4.31
N PRO A 107 -12.21 1.10 3.91
CA PRO A 107 -12.90 1.35 2.63
C PRO A 107 -13.26 2.83 2.35
N PRO A 108 -13.68 3.65 3.34
CA PRO A 108 -13.91 5.08 3.12
C PRO A 108 -12.63 5.88 2.84
N LEU A 109 -11.47 5.42 3.33
CA LEU A 109 -10.17 6.06 3.15
C LEU A 109 -9.60 5.74 1.75
N HIS A 110 -9.79 4.50 1.28
CA HIS A 110 -9.43 4.05 -0.07
C HIS A 110 -10.15 4.88 -1.15
N SER A 111 -11.46 5.09 -0.99
CA SER A 111 -12.29 5.88 -1.92
C SER A 111 -11.82 7.34 -2.04
N ARG A 112 -11.27 7.90 -0.97
CA ARG A 112 -10.73 9.28 -0.94
C ARG A 112 -9.30 9.39 -1.47
N LEU A 113 -8.49 8.34 -1.34
CA LEU A 113 -7.10 8.31 -1.82
C LEU A 113 -7.01 8.03 -3.33
N LEU A 114 -7.91 7.21 -3.89
CA LEU A 114 -7.93 6.88 -5.32
C LEU A 114 -8.65 7.91 -6.21
N GLY A 115 -9.21 8.98 -5.65
CA GLY A 115 -9.97 9.98 -6.42
C GLY A 115 -11.30 9.48 -6.98
N SER A 116 -11.72 8.25 -6.68
CA SER A 116 -13.03 7.71 -7.01
C SER A 116 -14.05 8.12 -5.94
N GLY A 117 -14.41 9.41 -5.94
CA GLY A 117 -15.68 9.82 -5.36
C GLY A 117 -16.81 9.11 -6.11
N PRO A 118 -17.94 8.78 -5.45
CA PRO A 118 -19.10 8.27 -6.18
C PRO A 118 -19.48 9.31 -7.24
N GLU A 119 -19.39 8.92 -8.51
CA GLU A 119 -19.92 9.70 -9.61
C GLU A 119 -21.42 9.94 -9.34
N ASP A 120 -21.75 11.18 -8.99
CA ASP A 120 -23.12 11.68 -8.92
C ASP A 120 -23.70 11.72 -10.34
N SER A 121 -24.09 10.54 -10.83
CA SER A 121 -24.84 10.35 -12.05
C SER A 121 -26.33 10.30 -11.72
N GLY A 122 -26.85 11.41 -11.18
CA GLY A 122 -28.24 11.58 -10.79
C GLY A 122 -28.93 12.75 -11.49
N LYS A 123 -29.15 12.64 -12.81
CA LYS A 123 -30.07 13.50 -13.59
C LYS A 123 -31.37 13.79 -12.82
N LYS A 124 -31.68 15.05 -12.59
CA LYS A 124 -33.04 15.60 -12.74
C LYS A 124 -32.99 16.99 -13.37
N SER A 125 -32.98 16.98 -14.70
CA SER A 125 -33.68 17.98 -15.49
C SER A 125 -35.19 17.78 -15.28
N LEU A 126 -35.90 18.85 -14.93
CA LEU A 126 -37.34 19.13 -15.15
C LEU A 126 -37.61 20.48 -14.44
N ALA A 127 -37.59 21.59 -15.18
CA ALA A 127 -38.77 22.24 -15.78
C ALA A 127 -39.56 23.10 -14.77
N GLY A 128 -39.66 24.40 -15.06
CA GLY A 128 -40.44 25.40 -14.32
C GLY A 128 -39.90 26.80 -14.53
#